data_AF-A0A2P2DVE7-F1
#
_entry.id   AF-A0A2P2DVE7-F1
#
_cell.length_a   1.000
_cell.length_b   1.000
_cell.length_c   1.000
_cell.angle_alpha   90.00
_cell.angle_beta   90.00
_cell.angle_gamma   90.00
#
_symmetry.space_group_name_H-M   'P 1'
#
loop_
_entity.id
_entity.type
_entity.pdbx_description
1 polymer ?
#
loop_
_entity_poly.entity_id
_entity_poly.type
_entity_poly.pdbx_seq_one_letter_code
_entity_poly.pdbx_strand_id
1 'polypeptide(L)'
;MENQPFKPKPLLNKSELRQIKRSRTRIEGKKIITDDVRKLKSLKVTPDLSAGEAVHYYREPIWIEYYIPKESRFAYETKYLFIRLFDPVPTEEDSDKELQKAIAGRHIVDLWKFSQESEENKKLIFSSYQNTLGMLETVSQIYWNYRETKNPEELKTACYLVEALMKYEPTLASLQKFRDYSIYNLNFLIRLLNQTKQEFSLEDATVSLLIKRRNETWERENFVEDEDFDLLSALFFEQAFPNRGAQELNSDDLLYL
;
A
#
# COMPACT_ATOMS: atom_id res chain seq x y z
N MET A 1 -26.92 -26.03 -9.99
CA MET A 1 -25.87 -25.06 -10.36
C MET A 1 -24.85 -25.07 -9.24
N GLU A 2 -23.65 -25.59 -9.50
CA GLU A 2 -22.59 -25.73 -8.50
C GLU A 2 -22.01 -24.37 -8.12
N ASN A 3 -21.90 -24.13 -6.81
CA ASN A 3 -21.22 -22.98 -6.23
C ASN A 3 -19.73 -23.04 -6.53
N GLN A 4 -19.24 -22.23 -7.47
CA GLN A 4 -17.81 -22.00 -7.61
C GLN A 4 -17.31 -21.12 -6.45
N PRO A 5 -16.22 -21.50 -5.76
CA PRO A 5 -15.61 -20.65 -4.75
C PRO A 5 -15.08 -19.37 -5.39
N PHE A 6 -15.46 -18.22 -4.83
CA PHE A 6 -14.99 -16.90 -5.22
C PHE A 6 -13.46 -16.85 -5.13
N LYS A 7 -12.78 -16.81 -6.27
CA LYS A 7 -11.34 -16.52 -6.34
C LYS A 7 -11.19 -15.00 -6.43
N PRO A 8 -10.60 -14.33 -5.42
CA PRO A 8 -10.34 -12.90 -5.52
C PRO A 8 -9.48 -12.63 -6.74
N LYS A 9 -9.89 -11.66 -7.56
CA LYS A 9 -9.08 -11.22 -8.70
C LYS A 9 -7.79 -10.63 -8.13
N PRO A 10 -6.61 -11.00 -8.67
CA PRO A 10 -5.37 -10.36 -8.27
C PRO A 10 -5.47 -8.85 -8.52
N LEU A 11 -5.01 -8.05 -7.55
CA LEU A 11 -5.02 -6.57 -7.58
C LEU A 11 -4.27 -5.98 -8.78
N LEU A 12 -3.49 -6.79 -9.50
CA LEU A 12 -2.74 -6.44 -10.69
C LEU A 12 -3.09 -7.40 -11.84
N ASN A 13 -3.40 -6.85 -13.01
CA ASN A 13 -3.71 -7.65 -14.18
C ASN A 13 -2.44 -8.18 -14.88
N LYS A 14 -2.60 -9.17 -15.79
CA LYS A 14 -1.47 -9.81 -16.49
C LYS A 14 -0.61 -8.83 -17.32
N SER A 15 -1.18 -7.74 -17.81
CA SER A 15 -0.44 -6.70 -18.56
C SER A 15 0.38 -5.80 -17.63
N GLU A 16 -0.15 -5.42 -16.47
CA GLU A 16 0.57 -4.67 -15.43
C GLU A 16 1.72 -5.50 -14.87
N LEU A 17 1.50 -6.80 -14.65
CA LEU A 17 2.57 -7.75 -14.28
C LEU A 17 3.65 -7.88 -15.35
N ARG A 18 3.30 -7.79 -16.64
CA ARG A 18 4.29 -7.79 -17.75
C ARG A 18 5.06 -6.48 -17.83
N GLN A 19 4.42 -5.36 -17.54
CA GLN A 19 5.05 -4.04 -17.49
C GLN A 19 6.02 -3.96 -16.31
N ILE A 20 5.63 -4.49 -15.15
CA ILE A 20 6.50 -4.65 -13.96
C ILE A 20 7.64 -5.66 -14.21
N LYS A 21 7.39 -6.76 -14.93
CA LYS A 21 8.44 -7.69 -15.38
C LYS A 21 9.43 -7.04 -16.36
N ARG A 22 8.99 -6.09 -17.18
CA ARG A 22 9.86 -5.30 -18.09
C ARG A 22 10.61 -4.19 -17.35
N SER A 23 10.02 -3.62 -16.30
CA SER A 23 10.68 -2.71 -15.37
C SER A 23 11.51 -3.44 -14.31
N ARG A 24 11.84 -4.73 -14.52
CA ARG A 24 13.03 -5.34 -13.93
C ARG A 24 14.23 -4.53 -14.42
N THR A 25 14.58 -3.49 -13.67
CA THR A 25 15.94 -2.97 -13.48
C THR A 25 16.83 -3.16 -14.71
N ARG A 26 16.52 -2.40 -15.76
CA ARG A 26 17.43 -2.18 -16.88
C ARG A 26 17.88 -0.73 -16.85
N ILE A 27 18.91 -0.47 -16.05
CA ILE A 27 19.84 0.61 -16.35
C ILE A 27 20.86 -0.03 -17.31
N GLU A 28 20.89 0.44 -18.55
CA GLU A 28 21.80 -0.04 -19.61
C GLU A 28 21.77 -1.55 -19.93
N GLY A 29 20.61 -2.22 -19.74
CA GLY A 29 20.41 -3.57 -20.26
C GLY A 29 21.14 -4.71 -19.51
N LYS A 30 21.71 -4.46 -18.33
CA LYS A 30 22.29 -5.52 -17.48
C LYS A 30 21.40 -5.83 -16.28
N LYS A 31 21.24 -7.12 -15.99
CA LYS A 31 20.58 -7.64 -14.79
C LYS A 31 21.40 -7.19 -13.59
N ILE A 32 20.81 -6.40 -12.68
CA ILE A 32 21.45 -6.10 -11.40
C ILE A 32 21.41 -7.38 -10.58
N ILE A 33 22.48 -8.15 -10.66
CA ILE A 33 22.86 -9.07 -9.59
C ILE A 33 23.39 -8.17 -8.47
N THR A 34 23.11 -8.57 -7.24
CA THR A 34 23.54 -8.08 -5.92
C THR A 34 25.06 -7.82 -5.74
N ASP A 35 25.83 -7.60 -6.80
CA ASP A 35 27.29 -7.61 -6.82
C ASP A 35 27.96 -6.25 -6.52
N ASP A 36 27.24 -5.12 -6.57
CA ASP A 36 27.81 -3.83 -6.16
C ASP A 36 27.55 -3.52 -4.67
N VAL A 37 28.31 -4.22 -3.83
CA VAL A 37 28.34 -3.99 -2.37
C VAL A 37 28.62 -2.53 -2.02
N ARG A 38 29.29 -1.75 -2.89
CA ARG A 38 29.53 -0.31 -2.65
C ARG A 38 28.24 0.48 -2.82
N LYS A 39 27.44 0.20 -3.85
CA LYS A 39 26.13 0.85 -4.06
C LYS A 39 25.16 0.52 -2.93
N LEU A 40 25.10 -0.74 -2.48
CA LEU A 40 24.24 -1.16 -1.35
C LEU A 40 24.64 -0.47 -0.04
N LYS A 41 25.95 -0.31 0.21
CA LYS A 41 26.45 0.43 1.38
C LYS A 41 26.21 1.94 1.30
N SER A 42 26.23 2.52 0.09
CA SER A 42 26.02 3.96 -0.09
C SER A 42 24.56 4.38 0.01
N LEU A 43 23.60 3.45 -0.07
CA LEU A 43 22.19 3.73 0.17
C LEU A 43 22.03 4.39 1.54
N LYS A 44 21.46 5.60 1.56
CA LYS A 44 21.18 6.29 2.81
C LYS A 44 20.20 5.45 3.63
N VAL A 45 20.56 5.19 4.89
CA VAL A 45 19.72 4.42 5.83
C VAL A 45 18.40 5.15 6.09
N THR A 46 18.40 6.48 5.99
CA THR A 46 17.23 7.33 6.20
C THR A 46 17.40 8.59 5.35
N PRO A 47 16.42 8.97 4.51
CA PRO A 47 16.41 10.27 3.89
C PRO A 47 16.32 11.34 4.99
N ASP A 48 17.04 12.45 4.84
CA ASP A 48 16.97 13.61 5.74
C ASP A 48 15.62 14.32 5.57
N LEU A 49 14.57 13.74 6.16
CA LEU A 49 13.23 14.31 6.18
C LEU A 49 13.03 15.09 7.48
N SER A 50 12.48 16.29 7.37
CA SER A 50 12.00 17.00 8.55
C SER A 50 10.88 16.20 9.23
N ALA A 51 10.66 16.41 10.53
CA ALA A 51 9.60 15.72 11.25
C ALA A 51 8.20 15.95 10.65
N GLY A 52 7.95 17.14 10.06
CA GLY A 52 6.70 17.43 9.36
C GLY A 52 6.56 16.65 8.05
N GLU A 53 7.67 16.49 7.32
CA GLU A 53 7.68 15.80 6.04
C GLU A 53 7.57 14.28 6.22
N ALA A 54 8.24 13.71 7.23
CA ALA A 54 8.24 12.28 7.52
C ALA A 54 6.83 11.70 7.73
N VAL A 55 5.88 12.52 8.20
CA VAL A 55 4.47 12.10 8.37
C VAL A 55 3.85 11.65 7.05
N HIS A 56 4.28 12.21 5.92
CA HIS A 56 3.73 11.94 4.59
C HIS A 56 4.31 10.70 3.91
N TYR A 57 5.05 9.86 4.63
CA TYR A 57 5.67 8.65 4.11
C TYR A 57 5.27 7.43 4.93
N TYR A 58 5.02 6.31 4.26
CA TYR A 58 5.10 5.00 4.90
C TYR A 58 6.55 4.51 4.84
N ARG A 59 7.02 3.90 5.93
CA ARG A 59 8.41 3.46 6.09
C ARG A 59 8.46 1.94 6.19
N GLU A 60 8.90 1.29 5.11
CA GLU A 60 9.04 -0.17 5.04
C GLU A 60 10.48 -0.60 5.33
N PRO A 61 10.74 -1.53 6.27
CA PRO A 61 12.07 -2.08 6.50
C PRO A 61 12.50 -3.06 5.41
N ILE A 62 13.66 -2.81 4.80
CA ILE A 62 14.28 -3.67 3.78
C ILE A 62 15.55 -4.30 4.33
N TRP A 63 15.64 -5.63 4.28
CA TRP A 63 16.77 -6.37 4.81
C TRP A 63 17.81 -6.59 3.71
N ILE A 64 19.01 -6.04 3.86
CA ILE A 64 20.07 -6.23 2.87
C ILE A 64 21.12 -7.18 3.44
N GLU A 65 21.30 -8.31 2.77
CA GLU A 65 22.39 -9.24 3.02
C GLU A 65 23.49 -9.02 1.99
N TYR A 66 24.73 -8.86 2.44
CA TYR A 66 25.89 -8.83 1.55
C TYR A 66 27.07 -9.58 2.14
N TYR A 67 27.87 -10.19 1.27
CA TYR A 67 29.08 -10.90 1.65
C TYR A 67 30.26 -9.94 1.79
N ILE A 68 31.07 -10.11 2.83
CA ILE A 68 32.31 -9.37 3.08
C ILE A 68 33.49 -10.33 2.84
N PRO A 69 34.14 -10.29 1.66
CA PRO A 69 35.20 -11.26 1.32
C PRO A 69 36.39 -11.25 2.28
N LYS A 70 36.78 -10.07 2.77
CA LYS A 70 37.92 -9.92 3.71
C LYS A 70 37.68 -10.61 5.05
N GLU A 71 36.42 -10.74 5.45
CA GLU A 71 36.00 -11.28 6.74
C GLU A 71 35.35 -12.66 6.59
N SER A 72 35.27 -13.18 5.37
CA SER A 72 34.62 -14.45 5.01
C SER A 72 33.24 -14.64 5.66
N ARG A 73 32.46 -13.56 5.79
CA ARG A 73 31.15 -13.56 6.46
C ARG A 73 30.10 -12.77 5.71
N PHE A 74 28.84 -13.08 5.98
CA PHE A 74 27.72 -12.23 5.61
C PHE A 74 27.51 -11.12 6.64
N ALA A 75 27.07 -9.97 6.16
CA ALA A 75 26.59 -8.87 6.97
C ALA A 75 25.14 -8.55 6.59
N TYR A 76 24.35 -8.22 7.60
CA TYR A 76 22.95 -7.84 7.47
C TYR A 76 22.80 -6.38 7.87
N GLU A 77 22.11 -5.62 7.05
CA GLU A 77 21.79 -4.22 7.32
C GLU A 77 20.32 -3.96 7.00
N THR A 78 19.60 -3.33 7.93
CA THR A 78 18.24 -2.87 7.66
C THR A 78 18.30 -1.47 7.08
N LYS A 79 17.81 -1.30 5.86
CA LYS A 79 17.52 -0.01 5.25
C LYS A 79 16.01 0.22 5.29
N TYR A 80 15.57 1.43 4.95
CA TYR A 80 14.16 1.76 4.94
C TYR A 80 13.75 2.33 3.58
N LEU A 81 12.72 1.75 2.99
CA LEU A 81 12.03 2.26 1.82
C LEU A 81 10.97 3.27 2.26
N PHE A 82 11.14 4.53 1.84
CA PHE A 82 10.21 5.61 2.16
C PHE A 82 9.24 5.81 1.00
N ILE A 83 7.97 5.43 1.19
CA ILE A 83 6.94 5.51 0.16
C ILE A 83 6.07 6.73 0.44
N ARG A 84 6.13 7.73 -0.43
CA ARG A 84 5.31 8.94 -0.31
C ARG A 84 3.82 8.59 -0.46
N LEU A 85 3.01 9.08 0.47
CA LEU A 85 1.57 8.85 0.52
C LEU A 85 0.85 9.87 -0.36
N PHE A 86 0.37 9.41 -1.53
CA PHE A 86 -0.46 10.20 -2.42
C PHE A 86 -1.93 9.88 -2.22
N ASP A 87 -2.70 10.88 -1.81
CA ASP A 87 -4.15 10.77 -1.69
C ASP A 87 -4.80 10.70 -3.09
N PRO A 88 -5.93 10.01 -3.23
CA PRO A 88 -6.71 10.08 -4.46
C PRO A 88 -7.16 11.53 -4.73
N VAL A 89 -7.15 11.91 -6.00
CA VAL A 89 -7.63 13.22 -6.44
C VAL A 89 -9.13 13.12 -6.68
N PRO A 90 -9.99 13.77 -5.86
CA PRO A 90 -11.43 13.72 -6.08
C PRO A 90 -11.80 14.43 -7.38
N THR A 91 -12.79 13.89 -8.09
CA THR A 91 -13.44 14.55 -9.23
C THR A 91 -14.61 15.42 -8.78
N GLU A 92 -15.21 16.19 -9.68
CA GLU A 92 -16.44 16.96 -9.40
C GLU A 92 -17.72 16.09 -9.36
N GLU A 93 -17.59 14.78 -9.60
CA GLU A 93 -18.73 13.87 -9.64
C GLU A 93 -19.34 13.65 -8.25
N ASP A 94 -20.63 13.38 -8.23
CA ASP A 94 -21.38 13.05 -7.01
C ASP A 94 -20.82 11.86 -6.23
N SER A 95 -20.06 10.98 -6.91
CA SER A 95 -19.41 9.80 -6.33
C SER A 95 -18.18 10.13 -5.47
N ASP A 96 -17.67 11.37 -5.54
CA ASP A 96 -16.52 11.85 -4.77
C ASP A 96 -16.93 12.83 -3.65
N LYS A 97 -18.21 13.17 -3.50
CA LYS A 97 -18.67 14.17 -2.51
C LYS A 97 -18.22 13.84 -1.09
N GLU A 98 -18.30 12.58 -0.68
CA GLU A 98 -17.90 12.18 0.67
C GLU A 98 -16.38 12.18 0.84
N LEU A 99 -15.62 11.85 -0.20
CA LEU A 99 -14.18 11.99 -0.21
C LEU A 99 -13.75 13.46 -0.11
N GLN A 100 -14.38 14.35 -0.88
CA GLN A 100 -14.13 15.80 -0.83
C GLN A 100 -14.40 16.37 0.57
N LYS A 101 -15.54 16.01 1.19
CA LYS A 101 -15.87 16.42 2.56
C LYS A 101 -14.79 15.96 3.56
N ALA A 102 -14.36 14.71 3.45
CA ALA A 102 -13.35 14.14 4.33
C ALA A 102 -11.98 14.83 4.20
N ILE A 103 -11.55 15.11 2.96
CA ILE A 103 -10.33 15.88 2.68
C ILE A 103 -10.41 17.28 3.27
N ALA A 104 -11.50 18.02 3.01
CA ALA A 104 -11.71 19.37 3.52
C ALA A 104 -11.78 19.40 5.05
N GLY A 105 -12.45 18.42 5.66
CA GLY A 105 -12.62 18.29 7.11
C GLY A 105 -11.42 17.66 7.83
N ARG A 106 -10.39 17.20 7.09
CA ARG A 106 -9.24 16.46 7.63
C ARG A 106 -9.66 15.32 8.56
N HIS A 107 -10.56 14.48 8.06
CA HIS A 107 -10.99 13.26 8.74
C HIS A 107 -11.08 12.11 7.74
N ILE A 108 -11.29 10.89 8.24
CA ILE A 108 -11.56 9.72 7.39
C ILE A 108 -12.93 9.84 6.71
N VAL A 109 -13.11 9.17 5.58
CA VAL A 109 -14.43 8.88 5.01
C VAL A 109 -15.06 7.78 5.88
N ASP A 110 -16.05 8.16 6.69
CA ASP A 110 -16.67 7.28 7.68
C ASP A 110 -17.99 6.71 7.16
N LEU A 111 -17.90 5.51 6.59
CA LEU A 111 -19.06 4.82 5.99
C LEU A 111 -20.07 4.38 7.04
N TRP A 112 -19.63 4.09 8.27
CA TRP A 112 -20.54 3.73 9.34
C TRP A 112 -21.38 4.93 9.75
N LYS A 113 -20.75 6.07 10.02
CA LYS A 113 -21.46 7.32 10.33
C LYS A 113 -22.37 7.75 9.19
N PHE A 114 -21.89 7.68 7.93
CA PHE A 114 -22.72 7.94 6.74
C PHE A 114 -23.99 7.08 6.72
N SER A 115 -23.88 5.80 7.10
CA SER A 115 -25.03 4.89 7.15
C SER A 115 -26.09 5.31 8.18
N GLN A 116 -25.73 6.10 9.19
CA GLN A 116 -26.66 6.58 10.23
C GLN A 116 -27.37 7.89 9.84
N GLU A 117 -26.96 8.54 8.75
CA GLU A 117 -27.53 9.83 8.33
C GLU A 117 -28.91 9.70 7.67
N SER A 118 -29.18 8.58 6.99
CA SER A 118 -30.47 8.31 6.36
C SER A 118 -30.73 6.82 6.17
N GLU A 119 -32.00 6.43 6.07
CA GLU A 119 -32.39 5.04 5.80
C GLU A 119 -31.93 4.56 4.41
N GLU A 120 -31.81 5.45 3.44
CA GLU A 120 -31.27 5.14 2.11
C GLU A 120 -29.77 4.81 2.20
N ASN A 121 -28.99 5.64 2.90
CA ASN A 121 -27.57 5.42 3.13
C ASN A 121 -27.33 4.10 3.88
N LYS A 122 -28.15 3.83 4.89
CA LYS A 122 -28.11 2.58 5.64
C LYS A 122 -28.26 1.37 4.74
N LYS A 123 -29.28 1.36 3.86
CA LYS A 123 -29.52 0.28 2.91
C LYS A 123 -28.36 0.10 1.93
N LEU A 124 -27.80 1.21 1.42
CA LEU A 124 -26.66 1.16 0.50
C LEU A 124 -25.43 0.52 1.17
N ILE A 125 -25.08 0.96 2.38
CA ILE A 125 -23.93 0.43 3.11
C ILE A 125 -24.16 -1.03 3.52
N PHE A 126 -25.32 -1.36 4.09
CA PHE A 126 -25.60 -2.72 4.57
C PHE A 126 -25.66 -3.75 3.44
N SER A 127 -26.16 -3.37 2.26
CA SER A 127 -26.14 -4.25 1.08
C SER A 127 -24.74 -4.38 0.46
N SER A 128 -23.94 -3.32 0.49
CA SER A 128 -22.60 -3.31 -0.13
C SER A 128 -21.53 -3.97 0.74
N TYR A 129 -21.66 -3.91 2.05
CA TYR A 129 -20.63 -4.32 3.01
C TYR A 129 -21.12 -5.38 4.00
N GLN A 130 -22.14 -6.18 3.65
CA GLN A 130 -22.77 -7.14 4.56
C GLN A 130 -21.77 -7.97 5.40
N ASN A 131 -20.68 -8.43 4.77
CA ASN A 131 -19.67 -9.27 5.41
C ASN A 131 -18.58 -8.48 6.17
N THR A 132 -18.52 -7.17 5.99
CA THR A 132 -17.48 -6.29 6.55
C THR A 132 -18.05 -5.11 7.35
N LEU A 133 -19.37 -5.09 7.61
CA LEU A 133 -20.05 -4.06 8.42
C LEU A 133 -19.39 -3.86 9.80
N GLY A 134 -19.05 -4.95 10.49
CA GLY A 134 -18.37 -4.87 11.79
C GLY A 134 -16.99 -4.22 11.70
N MET A 135 -16.29 -4.36 10.57
CA MET A 135 -15.02 -3.65 10.34
C MET A 135 -15.26 -2.15 10.20
N LEU A 136 -16.29 -1.74 9.43
CA LEU A 136 -16.65 -0.33 9.26
C LEU A 136 -17.02 0.34 10.60
N GLU A 137 -17.84 -0.33 11.40
CA GLU A 137 -18.24 0.13 12.74
C GLU A 137 -17.01 0.27 13.65
N THR A 138 -16.15 -0.74 13.70
CA THR A 138 -14.95 -0.73 14.54
C THR A 138 -13.98 0.37 14.13
N VAL A 139 -13.75 0.58 12.82
CA VAL A 139 -12.91 1.69 12.31
C VAL A 139 -13.48 3.04 12.74
N SER A 140 -14.80 3.25 12.59
CA SER A 140 -15.48 4.45 13.05
C SER A 140 -15.28 4.67 14.55
N GLN A 141 -15.55 3.65 15.36
CA GLN A 141 -15.45 3.72 16.82
C GLN A 141 -14.04 4.10 17.27
N ILE A 142 -13.02 3.38 16.78
CA ILE A 142 -11.62 3.66 17.11
C ILE A 142 -11.25 5.09 16.71
N TYR A 143 -11.64 5.52 15.51
CA TYR A 143 -11.32 6.85 15.03
C TYR A 143 -11.92 7.95 15.90
N TRP A 144 -13.21 7.88 16.23
CA TRP A 144 -13.86 8.88 17.06
C TRP A 144 -13.39 8.84 18.52
N ASN A 145 -13.17 7.65 19.07
CA ASN A 145 -12.55 7.50 20.40
C ASN A 145 -11.18 8.18 20.45
N TYR A 146 -10.33 7.98 19.44
CA TYR A 146 -9.05 8.69 19.34
C TYR A 146 -9.25 10.21 19.24
N ARG A 147 -10.23 10.68 18.45
CA ARG A 147 -10.50 12.12 18.31
C ARG A 147 -10.85 12.77 19.64
N GLU A 148 -11.58 12.07 20.50
CA GLU A 148 -12.00 12.52 21.83
C GLU A 148 -10.90 12.40 22.88
N THR A 149 -10.28 11.21 22.99
CA THR A 149 -9.34 10.87 24.08
C THR A 149 -7.88 11.20 23.77
N LYS A 150 -7.54 11.36 22.48
CA LYS A 150 -6.15 11.42 21.97
C LYS A 150 -5.30 10.19 22.27
N ASN A 151 -5.90 9.07 22.68
CA ASN A 151 -5.20 7.80 22.91
C ASN A 151 -4.97 7.05 21.58
N PRO A 152 -3.73 6.89 21.10
CA PRO A 152 -3.44 6.28 19.81
C PRO A 152 -3.40 4.75 19.81
N GLU A 153 -3.55 4.07 20.96
CA GLU A 153 -3.33 2.63 21.13
C GLU A 153 -4.05 1.76 20.10
N GLU A 154 -5.28 2.11 19.75
CA GLU A 154 -6.12 1.33 18.84
C GLU A 154 -6.01 1.75 17.37
N LEU A 155 -5.30 2.85 17.05
CA LEU A 155 -5.21 3.36 15.68
C LEU A 155 -4.62 2.35 14.70
N LYS A 156 -3.68 1.50 15.16
CA LYS A 156 -3.12 0.42 14.33
C LYS A 156 -4.19 -0.57 13.91
N THR A 157 -5.13 -0.89 14.80
CA THR A 157 -6.25 -1.79 14.53
C THR A 157 -7.16 -1.18 13.46
N ALA A 158 -7.49 0.11 13.55
CA ALA A 158 -8.24 0.79 12.50
C ALA A 158 -7.49 0.76 11.15
N CYS A 159 -6.16 0.97 11.16
CA CYS A 159 -5.34 0.91 9.94
C CYS A 159 -5.39 -0.47 9.29
N TYR A 160 -5.21 -1.55 10.07
CA TYR A 160 -5.27 -2.93 9.57
C TYR A 160 -6.67 -3.34 9.09
N LEU A 161 -7.72 -2.83 9.73
CA LEU A 161 -9.09 -3.04 9.26
C LEU A 161 -9.37 -2.33 7.93
N VAL A 162 -8.83 -1.12 7.73
CA VAL A 162 -8.91 -0.44 6.42
C VAL A 162 -8.15 -1.22 5.35
N GLU A 163 -6.97 -1.74 5.67
CA GLU A 163 -6.22 -2.64 4.78
C GLU A 163 -7.02 -3.91 4.44
N ALA A 164 -7.70 -4.52 5.42
CA ALA A 164 -8.56 -5.66 5.16
C ALA A 164 -9.76 -5.30 4.27
N LEU A 165 -10.40 -4.14 4.51
CA LEU A 165 -11.52 -3.63 3.72
C LEU A 165 -11.15 -3.44 2.24
N MET A 166 -9.93 -2.97 1.96
CA MET A 166 -9.43 -2.79 0.59
C MET A 166 -9.48 -4.06 -0.26
N LYS A 167 -9.40 -5.25 0.36
CA LYS A 167 -9.48 -6.55 -0.35
C LYS A 167 -10.89 -6.86 -0.86
N TYR A 168 -11.91 -6.16 -0.35
CA TYR A 168 -13.31 -6.32 -0.73
C TYR A 168 -13.80 -5.19 -1.64
N GLU A 169 -12.92 -4.24 -1.99
CA GLU A 169 -13.21 -3.18 -2.94
C GLU A 169 -12.97 -3.62 -4.40
N PRO A 170 -13.69 -3.03 -5.38
CA PRO A 170 -14.77 -2.06 -5.22
C PRO A 170 -16.11 -2.72 -4.85
N THR A 171 -16.91 -2.02 -4.04
CA THR A 171 -18.31 -2.36 -3.77
C THR A 171 -19.27 -1.44 -4.54
N LEU A 172 -20.57 -1.75 -4.53
CA LEU A 172 -21.58 -0.88 -5.16
C LEU A 172 -21.55 0.53 -4.55
N ALA A 173 -21.44 0.63 -3.22
CA ALA A 173 -21.37 1.89 -2.54
C ALA A 173 -20.10 2.67 -2.88
N SER A 174 -18.92 2.03 -2.97
CA SER A 174 -17.69 2.76 -3.32
C SER A 174 -17.69 3.24 -4.78
N LEU A 175 -18.30 2.51 -5.70
CA LEU A 175 -18.49 2.97 -7.08
C LEU A 175 -19.45 4.16 -7.18
N GLN A 176 -20.44 4.26 -6.30
CA GLN A 176 -21.50 5.27 -6.38
C GLN A 176 -21.25 6.52 -5.52
N LYS A 177 -20.56 6.39 -4.38
CA LYS A 177 -20.52 7.44 -3.33
C LYS A 177 -19.18 7.66 -2.64
N PHE A 178 -18.23 6.71 -2.73
CA PHE A 178 -17.00 6.75 -1.93
C PHE A 178 -15.76 6.37 -2.74
N ARG A 179 -15.67 6.78 -4.01
CA ARG A 179 -14.56 6.34 -4.87
C ARG A 179 -13.20 6.53 -4.17
N ASP A 180 -12.32 5.53 -4.31
CA ASP A 180 -10.99 5.46 -3.70
C ASP A 180 -10.88 5.79 -2.20
N TYR A 181 -11.99 5.78 -1.44
CA TYR A 181 -11.99 6.17 -0.02
C TYR A 181 -11.06 5.33 0.84
N SER A 182 -10.90 4.05 0.50
CA SER A 182 -10.11 3.11 1.27
C SER A 182 -8.62 3.48 1.23
N ILE A 183 -8.13 3.96 0.08
CA ILE A 183 -6.76 4.50 -0.06
C ILE A 183 -6.60 5.79 0.74
N TYR A 184 -7.56 6.70 0.62
CA TYR A 184 -7.53 7.94 1.39
C TYR A 184 -7.51 7.67 2.90
N ASN A 185 -8.39 6.79 3.38
CA ASN A 185 -8.46 6.39 4.79
C ASN A 185 -7.16 5.71 5.25
N LEU A 186 -6.58 4.84 4.43
CA LEU A 186 -5.30 4.19 4.72
C LEU A 186 -4.21 5.25 4.90
N ASN A 187 -4.03 6.12 3.92
CA ASN A 187 -3.04 7.21 3.99
C ASN A 187 -3.27 8.12 5.19
N PHE A 188 -4.53 8.45 5.48
CA PHE A 188 -4.90 9.28 6.62
C PHE A 188 -4.51 8.64 7.95
N LEU A 189 -4.81 7.35 8.13
CA LEU A 189 -4.45 6.59 9.34
C LEU A 189 -2.94 6.39 9.47
N ILE A 190 -2.23 6.16 8.37
CA ILE A 190 -0.76 6.12 8.36
C ILE A 190 -0.19 7.45 8.86
N ARG A 191 -0.69 8.59 8.36
CA ARG A 191 -0.24 9.92 8.82
C ARG A 191 -0.51 10.14 10.30
N LEU A 192 -1.67 9.68 10.80
CA LEU A 192 -1.98 9.73 12.23
C LEU A 192 -1.03 8.87 13.07
N LEU A 193 -0.74 7.64 12.64
CA LEU A 193 0.21 6.76 13.30
C LEU A 193 1.62 7.36 13.33
N ASN A 194 2.06 7.94 12.21
CA ASN A 194 3.33 8.66 12.13
C ASN A 194 3.39 9.87 13.09
N GLN A 195 2.32 10.69 13.13
CA GLN A 195 2.23 11.85 14.04
C GLN A 195 2.29 11.43 15.51
N THR A 196 1.68 10.29 15.84
CA THR A 196 1.62 9.72 17.20
C THR A 196 2.79 8.79 17.51
N LYS A 197 3.75 8.69 16.58
CA LYS A 197 4.96 7.86 16.65
C LYS A 197 4.67 6.39 17.00
N GLN A 198 3.53 5.87 16.55
CA GLN A 198 3.20 4.46 16.70
C GLN A 198 3.93 3.65 15.64
N GLU A 199 4.53 2.54 16.05
CA GLU A 199 5.11 1.57 15.12
C GLU A 199 4.02 0.63 14.60
N PHE A 200 4.04 0.40 13.29
CA PHE A 200 3.11 -0.48 12.59
C PHE A 200 3.77 -0.97 11.30
N SER A 201 3.19 -2.02 10.72
CA SER A 201 3.62 -2.62 9.46
C SER A 201 2.39 -2.94 8.63
N LEU A 202 2.46 -2.74 7.32
CA LEU A 202 1.41 -3.12 6.39
C LEU A 202 1.72 -4.48 5.76
N GLU A 203 0.72 -5.14 5.19
CA GLU A 203 0.94 -6.34 4.39
C GLU A 203 1.71 -6.01 3.11
N ASP A 204 2.52 -6.95 2.64
CA ASP A 204 3.30 -6.84 1.41
C ASP A 204 2.47 -6.40 0.19
N ALA A 205 1.22 -6.86 0.12
CA ALA A 205 0.30 -6.48 -0.96
C ALA A 205 -0.07 -4.99 -0.92
N THR A 206 -0.23 -4.43 0.28
CA THR A 206 -0.54 -3.02 0.51
C THR A 206 0.69 -2.15 0.26
N VAL A 207 1.86 -2.60 0.72
CA VAL A 207 3.13 -1.92 0.42
C VAL A 207 3.36 -1.87 -1.10
N SER A 208 3.15 -2.99 -1.80
CA SER A 208 3.20 -3.05 -3.27
C SER A 208 2.24 -2.06 -3.94
N LEU A 209 1.04 -1.89 -3.39
CA LEU A 209 0.06 -0.95 -3.91
C LEU A 209 0.50 0.50 -3.69
N LEU A 210 1.06 0.83 -2.53
CA LEU A 210 1.60 2.16 -2.25
C LEU A 210 2.77 2.49 -3.18
N ILE A 211 3.67 1.53 -3.43
CA ILE A 211 4.76 1.69 -4.41
C ILE A 211 4.19 1.95 -5.81
N LYS A 212 3.19 1.18 -6.25
CA LYS A 212 2.55 1.35 -7.55
C LYS A 212 1.98 2.77 -7.70
N ARG A 213 1.18 3.22 -6.74
CA ARG A 213 0.56 4.55 -6.76
C ARG A 213 1.59 5.68 -6.71
N ARG A 214 2.66 5.50 -5.94
CA ARG A 214 3.80 6.43 -5.93
C ARG A 214 4.36 6.55 -7.34
N ASN A 215 4.69 5.43 -7.99
CA ASN A 215 5.31 5.43 -9.32
C ASN A 215 4.38 6.01 -10.40
N GLU A 216 3.10 5.63 -10.41
CA GLU A 216 2.11 6.20 -11.34
C GLU A 216 2.01 7.73 -11.19
N THR A 217 2.07 8.24 -9.95
CA THR A 217 2.08 9.67 -9.70
C THR A 217 3.41 10.29 -10.12
N TRP A 218 4.53 9.61 -9.87
CA TRP A 218 5.86 10.09 -10.23
C TRP A 218 6.04 10.28 -11.73
N GLU A 219 5.56 9.31 -12.50
CA GLU A 219 5.53 9.35 -13.95
C GLU A 219 4.59 10.44 -14.47
N ARG A 220 3.37 10.54 -13.92
CA ARG A 220 2.38 11.55 -14.34
C ARG A 220 2.87 12.98 -14.13
N GLU A 221 3.50 13.24 -12.99
CA GLU A 221 4.00 14.58 -12.64
C GLU A 221 5.41 14.86 -13.21
N ASN A 222 6.01 13.90 -13.94
CA ASN A 222 7.38 13.98 -14.46
C ASN A 222 8.43 14.37 -13.40
N PHE A 223 8.36 13.76 -12.22
CA PHE A 223 9.39 13.93 -11.20
C PHE A 223 10.71 13.26 -11.63
N VAL A 224 11.84 13.76 -11.10
CA VAL A 224 13.17 13.20 -11.34
C VAL A 224 13.23 11.77 -10.81
N GLU A 225 13.87 10.86 -11.55
CA GLU A 225 14.08 9.47 -11.13
C GLU A 225 14.79 9.41 -9.77
N ASP A 226 14.36 8.46 -8.95
CA ASP A 226 14.86 8.23 -7.60
C ASP A 226 15.48 6.83 -7.56
N GLU A 227 16.76 6.75 -7.96
CA GLU A 227 17.48 5.47 -8.07
C GLU A 227 17.51 4.68 -6.75
N ASP A 228 17.56 5.38 -5.62
CA ASP A 228 17.59 4.75 -4.29
C ASP A 228 16.23 4.09 -3.99
N PHE A 229 15.13 4.79 -4.29
CA PHE A 229 13.78 4.21 -4.19
C PHE A 229 13.61 3.01 -5.14
N ASP A 230 14.07 3.12 -6.38
CA ASP A 230 13.92 2.06 -7.37
C ASP A 230 14.70 0.80 -6.96
N LEU A 231 15.91 0.96 -6.40
CA LEU A 231 16.69 -0.15 -5.88
C LEU A 231 16.05 -0.78 -4.64
N LEU A 232 15.62 0.02 -3.67
CA LEU A 232 14.98 -0.47 -2.44
C LEU A 232 13.62 -1.14 -2.71
N SER A 233 12.84 -0.59 -3.65
CA SER A 233 11.56 -1.20 -4.06
C SER A 233 11.76 -2.51 -4.83
N ALA A 234 12.81 -2.62 -5.64
CA ALA A 234 13.17 -3.88 -6.27
C ALA A 234 13.54 -4.96 -5.23
N LEU A 235 14.38 -4.62 -4.24
CA LEU A 235 14.73 -5.52 -3.14
C LEU A 235 13.50 -5.95 -2.34
N PHE A 236 12.59 -5.01 -2.05
CA PHE A 236 11.30 -5.32 -1.43
C PHE A 236 10.55 -6.40 -2.21
N PHE A 237 10.39 -6.24 -3.53
CA PHE A 237 9.65 -7.19 -4.35
C PHE A 237 10.29 -8.59 -4.40
N GLU A 238 11.61 -8.68 -4.37
CA GLU A 238 12.33 -9.96 -4.29
C GLU A 238 12.09 -10.67 -2.96
N GLN A 239 12.02 -9.92 -1.86
CA GLN A 239 11.83 -10.44 -0.50
C GLN A 239 10.38 -10.84 -0.21
N ALA A 240 9.44 -9.95 -0.54
CA ALA A 240 8.01 -10.14 -0.29
C ALA A 240 7.39 -11.22 -1.20
N PHE A 241 7.95 -11.44 -2.40
CA PHE A 241 7.37 -12.33 -3.40
C PHE A 241 8.41 -13.27 -4.06
N PRO A 242 9.12 -14.11 -3.29
CA PRO A 242 10.27 -14.89 -3.77
C PRO A 242 9.92 -15.89 -4.88
N ASN A 243 8.66 -16.36 -4.93
CA ASN A 243 8.20 -17.36 -5.89
C ASN A 243 7.52 -16.78 -7.15
N ARG A 244 7.52 -15.45 -7.36
CA ARG A 244 6.97 -14.81 -8.58
C ARG A 244 7.87 -15.10 -9.80
N GLY A 245 7.77 -16.32 -10.31
CA GLY A 245 8.54 -16.85 -11.45
C GLY A 245 8.70 -18.36 -11.43
N ALA A 246 8.55 -19.02 -10.28
CA ALA A 246 8.66 -20.48 -10.17
C ALA A 246 7.45 -21.23 -10.76
N GLN A 247 6.28 -20.59 -10.84
CA GLN A 247 5.08 -21.16 -11.46
C GLN A 247 5.10 -21.16 -12.99
N GLU A 248 6.06 -20.50 -13.64
CA GLU A 248 6.24 -20.54 -15.11
C GLU A 248 7.17 -21.68 -15.56
N LEU A 249 7.75 -22.44 -14.62
CA LEU A 249 8.48 -23.67 -14.92
C LEU A 249 7.63 -24.87 -14.50
N ASN A 250 6.50 -25.07 -15.19
CA ASN A 250 5.90 -26.40 -15.19
C ASN A 250 6.85 -27.32 -15.95
N SER A 251 7.16 -28.47 -15.34
CA SER A 251 8.01 -29.52 -15.89
C SER A 251 7.59 -30.07 -17.26
N ASP A 252 6.38 -29.72 -17.72
CA ASP A 252 5.85 -30.15 -19.01
C ASP A 252 6.44 -29.38 -20.21
N ASP A 253 7.04 -28.21 -20.01
CA ASP A 253 7.72 -27.45 -21.09
C ASP A 253 9.17 -27.92 -21.34
N LEU A 254 9.70 -28.84 -20.53
CA LEU A 254 11.05 -29.42 -20.68
C LEU A 254 11.07 -30.72 -21.51
N LEU A 255 9.92 -31.21 -21.99
CA LEU A 255 9.81 -32.43 -22.79
C LEU A 255 9.71 -32.17 -24.31
N TYR A 256 9.87 -30.93 -24.76
CA TYR A 256 9.86 -30.56 -26.19
C TYR A 256 11.05 -29.69 -26.63
N LEU A 257 12.25 -30.00 -26.13
CA LEU A 257 13.53 -29.64 -26.76
C LEU A 257 14.40 -30.90 -26.87
#